data_AF-A0A645IZN6-F1
#
_entry.id   AF-A0A645IZN6-F1
#
_cell.length_a   1.000
_cell.length_b   1.000
_cell.length_c   1.000
_cell.angle_alpha   90.00
_cell.angle_beta   90.00
_cell.angle_gamma   90.00
#
_symmetry.space_group_name_H-M   'P 1'
#
loop_
_entity.id
_entity.type
_entity.pdbx_description
1 polymer ?
#
loop_
_entity_poly.entity_id
_entity_poly.type
_entity_poly.pdbx_seq_one_letter_code
_entity_poly.pdbx_strand_id
1 'polypeptide(L)'
;MVAIRSAVPEATLLVDANESWRAEGLAARCQLLADLGVAMLEQPLPAQDDAALENFIHPLPICADESCHTRSSLKALHGRYEMVNIKLDKTGGLTEALALATDAREQGFALMLGCMLCTSRAISAALPLTPQVSFADLDGPTWLAVDVEPALHFTTGQLHL
;
A
#
# COMPACT_ATOMS: atom_id res chain seq x y z
N MET A 1 -3.94 10.61 14.82
CA MET A 1 -4.35 9.20 14.94
C MET A 1 -5.27 8.91 16.12
N VAL A 2 -4.95 9.28 17.37
CA VAL A 2 -5.83 8.99 18.54
C VAL A 2 -7.28 9.42 18.31
N ALA A 3 -7.51 10.67 17.88
CA ALA A 3 -8.86 11.17 17.59
C ALA A 3 -9.60 10.36 16.49
N ILE A 4 -8.88 9.90 15.46
CA ILE A 4 -9.45 9.08 14.38
C ILE A 4 -9.88 7.73 14.95
N ARG A 5 -8.97 7.01 15.65
CA ARG A 5 -9.29 5.71 16.26
C ARG A 5 -10.46 5.83 17.24
N SER A 6 -10.53 6.89 18.05
CA SER A 6 -11.67 7.11 18.95
C SER A 6 -12.99 7.34 18.22
N ALA A 7 -12.97 7.97 17.04
CA ALA A 7 -14.18 8.19 16.24
C ALA A 7 -14.64 6.91 15.51
N VAL A 8 -13.71 6.04 15.12
CA VAL A 8 -13.99 4.80 14.38
C VAL A 8 -13.31 3.59 15.06
N PRO A 9 -13.78 3.16 16.25
CA PRO A 9 -13.10 2.12 17.03
C PRO A 9 -12.98 0.78 16.29
N GLU A 10 -13.98 0.44 15.47
CA GLU A 10 -14.04 -0.85 14.75
C GLU A 10 -13.46 -0.81 13.34
N ALA A 11 -13.09 0.36 12.82
CA ALA A 11 -12.57 0.46 11.45
C ALA A 11 -11.17 -0.14 11.33
N THR A 12 -10.90 -0.88 10.25
CA THR A 12 -9.54 -1.19 9.85
C THR A 12 -8.86 0.09 9.38
N LEU A 13 -7.77 0.48 10.05
CA LEU A 13 -7.02 1.68 9.72
C LEU A 13 -5.68 1.31 9.11
N LEU A 14 -5.38 1.90 7.97
CA LEU A 14 -4.05 1.92 7.34
C LEU A 14 -3.56 3.38 7.41
N VAL A 15 -2.26 3.58 7.57
CA VAL A 15 -1.66 4.92 7.62
C VAL A 15 -0.64 5.03 6.50
N ASP A 16 -0.86 5.97 5.59
CA ASP A 16 0.14 6.36 4.61
C ASP A 16 0.84 7.64 5.09
N ALA A 17 2.17 7.57 5.17
CA ALA A 17 3.01 8.68 5.56
C ALA A 17 3.70 9.35 4.36
N ASN A 18 3.61 8.79 3.15
CA ASN A 18 4.14 9.33 1.89
C ASN A 18 5.54 9.97 2.06
N GLU A 19 6.51 9.20 2.54
CA GLU A 19 7.91 9.61 2.70
C GLU A 19 8.16 10.78 3.68
N SER A 20 7.13 11.22 4.41
CA SER A 20 7.20 12.47 5.18
C SER A 20 7.84 12.31 6.56
N TRP A 21 8.00 11.09 7.08
CA TRP A 21 8.60 10.87 8.39
C TRP A 21 10.14 10.79 8.29
N ARG A 22 10.78 10.66 9.45
CA ARG A 22 12.24 10.63 9.60
C ARG A 22 12.60 9.49 10.54
N ALA A 23 13.85 9.03 10.46
CA ALA A 23 14.37 7.96 11.31
C ALA A 23 14.24 8.28 12.80
N GLU A 24 14.45 9.54 13.18
CA GLU A 24 14.35 9.97 14.57
C GLU A 24 12.92 9.79 15.11
N GLY A 25 12.78 8.94 16.12
CA GLY A 25 11.50 8.64 16.76
C GLY A 25 10.59 7.68 15.98
N LEU A 26 11.06 7.10 14.86
CA LEU A 26 10.25 6.21 14.01
C LEU A 26 9.69 5.02 14.79
N ALA A 27 10.53 4.28 15.51
CA ALA A 27 10.11 3.11 16.28
C ALA A 27 9.00 3.43 17.31
N ALA A 28 9.11 4.58 18.00
CA ALA A 28 8.09 5.02 18.95
C ALA A 28 6.76 5.39 18.27
N ARG A 29 6.81 5.99 17.07
CA ARG A 29 5.59 6.25 16.28
C ARG A 29 4.96 4.96 15.78
N CYS A 30 5.75 4.00 15.29
CA CYS A 30 5.25 2.68 14.91
C CYS A 30 4.59 1.98 16.10
N GLN A 31 5.20 2.05 17.29
CA GLN A 31 4.60 1.49 18.50
C GLN A 31 3.25 2.14 18.83
N LEU A 32 3.14 3.47 18.72
CA LEU A 32 1.85 4.16 18.90
C LEU A 32 0.80 3.70 17.89
N LEU A 33 1.16 3.47 16.62
CA LEU A 33 0.23 2.95 15.63
C LEU A 33 -0.23 1.53 15.98
N ALA A 34 0.68 0.67 16.44
CA ALA A 34 0.37 -0.67 16.90
C ALA A 34 -0.56 -0.66 18.13
N ASP A 35 -0.28 0.20 19.12
CA ASP A 35 -1.13 0.36 20.31
C ASP A 35 -2.55 0.84 19.95
N LEU A 36 -2.69 1.59 18.86
CA LEU A 36 -3.97 2.02 18.29
C LEU A 36 -4.62 0.99 17.35
N GLY A 37 -4.04 -0.19 17.20
CA GLY A 37 -4.54 -1.25 16.32
C GLY A 37 -4.59 -0.84 14.85
N VAL A 38 -3.59 -0.10 14.37
CA VAL A 38 -3.42 0.18 12.93
C VAL A 38 -2.91 -1.09 12.25
N ALA A 39 -3.51 -1.44 11.13
CA ALA A 39 -3.25 -2.70 10.43
C ALA A 39 -1.93 -2.68 9.64
N MET A 40 -1.53 -1.52 9.12
CA MET A 40 -0.32 -1.33 8.31
C MET A 40 0.09 0.16 8.27
N LEU A 41 1.40 0.40 8.21
CA LEU A 41 2.01 1.71 7.93
C LEU A 41 2.69 1.70 6.55
N GLU A 42 2.33 2.61 5.67
CA GLU A 42 2.86 2.71 4.32
C GLU A 42 3.91 3.83 4.20
N GLN A 43 5.00 3.49 3.53
CA GLN A 43 6.14 4.33 3.17
C GLN A 43 6.43 5.48 4.17
N PRO A 44 6.88 5.18 5.41
CA PRO A 44 7.19 6.23 6.36
C PRO A 44 8.37 7.11 5.96
N LEU A 45 9.37 6.53 5.30
CA LEU A 45 10.64 7.18 4.99
C LEU A 45 10.82 7.38 3.48
N PRO A 46 11.60 8.38 3.06
CA PRO A 46 11.99 8.53 1.66
C PRO A 46 12.65 7.26 1.12
N ALA A 47 12.30 6.83 -0.10
CA ALA A 47 12.78 5.60 -0.71
C ALA A 47 14.32 5.54 -0.83
N GLN A 48 14.96 6.69 -1.00
CA GLN A 48 16.43 6.79 -1.02
C GLN A 48 17.09 6.80 0.37
N ASP A 49 16.32 6.85 1.46
CA ASP A 49 16.81 6.99 2.84
C ASP A 49 15.93 6.23 3.85
N ASP A 50 15.61 4.97 3.56
CA ASP A 50 14.73 4.12 4.36
C ASP A 50 15.45 3.04 5.18
N ALA A 51 16.79 3.07 5.22
CA ALA A 51 17.62 2.08 5.93
C ALA A 51 17.34 2.01 7.44
N ALA A 52 16.79 3.07 8.03
CA ALA A 52 16.44 3.09 9.45
C ALA A 52 15.36 2.07 9.84
N LEU A 53 14.62 1.53 8.86
CA LEU A 53 13.65 0.46 9.08
C LEU A 53 14.32 -0.83 9.60
N GLU A 54 15.56 -1.12 9.22
CA GLU A 54 16.29 -2.32 9.70
C GLU A 54 16.68 -2.26 11.19
N ASN A 55 16.59 -1.08 11.81
CA ASN A 55 17.19 -0.82 13.13
C ASN A 55 16.26 -1.16 14.31
N PHE A 56 15.04 -1.64 14.06
CA PHE A 56 14.09 -1.98 15.11
C PHE A 56 13.14 -3.09 14.64
N ILE A 57 12.53 -3.80 15.60
CA ILE A 57 11.50 -4.79 15.29
C ILE A 57 10.20 -4.04 15.00
N HIS A 58 9.60 -4.27 13.83
CA HIS A 58 8.36 -3.61 13.45
C HIS A 58 7.19 -4.10 14.31
N PRO A 59 6.51 -3.21 15.06
CA PRO A 59 5.37 -3.60 15.89
C PRO A 59 4.06 -3.75 15.10
N LEU A 60 4.07 -3.36 13.82
CA LEU A 60 3.01 -3.54 12.82
C LEU A 60 3.66 -3.68 11.43
N PRO A 61 2.98 -4.29 10.44
CA PRO A 61 3.51 -4.40 9.08
C PRO A 61 3.83 -3.03 8.47
N ILE A 62 5.00 -2.91 7.84
CA ILE A 62 5.39 -1.74 7.05
C ILE A 62 5.33 -2.07 5.56
N CYS A 63 4.63 -1.25 4.79
CA CYS A 63 4.43 -1.42 3.34
C CYS A 63 5.34 -0.49 2.54
N ALA A 64 6.01 -1.05 1.52
CA ALA A 64 6.77 -0.28 0.54
C ALA A 64 5.85 0.17 -0.61
N ASP A 65 5.76 1.49 -0.83
CA ASP A 65 5.14 2.08 -2.01
C ASP A 65 6.23 2.63 -2.94
N GLU A 66 6.77 3.82 -2.67
CA GLU A 66 7.81 4.46 -3.46
C GLU A 66 9.10 3.62 -3.54
N SER A 67 9.40 2.79 -2.53
CA SER A 67 10.55 1.87 -2.57
C SER A 67 10.31 0.63 -3.47
N CYS A 68 9.07 0.33 -3.88
CA CYS A 68 8.72 -0.86 -4.65
C CYS A 68 8.17 -0.52 -6.05
N HIS A 69 8.92 -0.88 -7.10
CA HIS A 69 8.49 -0.65 -8.48
C HIS A 69 8.25 -1.93 -9.28
N THR A 70 9.25 -2.82 -9.30
CA THR A 70 9.24 -4.08 -10.05
C THR A 70 9.90 -5.18 -9.21
N ARG A 71 10.00 -6.40 -9.73
CA ARG A 71 10.73 -7.49 -9.03
C ARG A 71 12.17 -7.13 -8.66
N SER A 72 12.80 -6.23 -9.43
CA SER A 72 14.17 -5.76 -9.14
C SER A 72 14.29 -5.04 -7.79
N SER A 73 13.20 -4.45 -7.28
CA SER A 73 13.16 -3.80 -5.97
C SER A 73 13.22 -4.79 -4.81
N LEU A 74 12.66 -6.00 -4.97
CA LEU A 74 12.37 -6.93 -3.86
C LEU A 74 13.59 -7.26 -3.00
N LYS A 75 14.77 -7.41 -3.62
CA LYS A 75 16.00 -7.72 -2.89
C LYS A 75 16.34 -6.65 -1.84
N ALA A 76 16.12 -5.37 -2.16
CA ALA A 76 16.44 -4.26 -1.27
C ALA A 76 15.38 -4.05 -0.17
N LEU A 77 14.18 -4.62 -0.32
CA LEU A 77 13.08 -4.47 0.63
C LEU A 77 13.15 -5.45 1.80
N HIS A 78 13.88 -6.56 1.64
CA HIS A 78 14.08 -7.55 2.71
C HIS A 78 14.70 -6.92 3.95
N GLY A 79 14.06 -7.15 5.10
CA GLY A 79 14.47 -6.58 6.38
C GLY A 79 13.99 -5.15 6.64
N ARG A 80 13.34 -4.50 5.66
CA ARG A 80 12.76 -3.15 5.79
C ARG A 80 11.24 -3.13 5.71
N TYR A 81 10.64 -4.08 5.00
CA TYR A 81 9.20 -4.09 4.73
C TYR A 81 8.62 -5.50 4.85
N GLU A 82 7.38 -5.59 5.31
CA GLU A 82 6.58 -6.83 5.35
C GLU A 82 5.55 -6.89 4.20
N MET A 83 5.27 -5.76 3.56
CA MET A 83 4.27 -5.64 2.51
C MET A 83 4.78 -4.82 1.33
N VAL A 84 4.27 -5.09 0.12
CA VAL A 84 4.53 -4.27 -1.07
C VAL A 84 3.22 -3.75 -1.66
N ASN A 85 3.18 -2.47 -2.01
CA ASN A 85 2.09 -1.86 -2.76
C ASN A 85 2.39 -1.96 -4.27
N ILE A 86 1.66 -2.84 -4.95
CA ILE A 86 1.75 -3.03 -6.40
C ILE A 86 0.86 -1.99 -7.09
N LYS A 87 1.46 -1.15 -7.95
CA LYS A 87 0.73 -0.20 -8.82
C LYS A 87 1.17 -0.42 -10.26
N LEU A 88 0.21 -0.48 -11.19
CA LEU A 88 0.51 -0.75 -12.60
C LEU A 88 1.44 0.30 -13.23
N ASP A 89 1.31 1.57 -12.82
CA ASP A 89 2.16 2.66 -13.29
C ASP A 89 3.62 2.48 -12.88
N LYS A 90 3.89 1.85 -11.72
CA LYS A 90 5.25 1.57 -11.24
C LYS A 90 5.84 0.32 -11.89
N THR A 91 5.02 -0.71 -12.09
CA THR A 91 5.46 -1.96 -12.72
C THR A 91 5.60 -1.84 -14.24
N GLY A 92 5.04 -0.79 -14.84
CA GLY A 92 4.97 -0.65 -16.30
C GLY A 92 3.94 -1.59 -16.93
N GLY A 93 2.89 -1.96 -16.20
CA GLY A 93 1.76 -2.74 -16.69
C GLY A 93 1.48 -4.04 -15.93
N LEU A 94 0.37 -4.69 -16.33
CA LEU A 94 -0.17 -5.89 -15.66
C LEU A 94 0.77 -7.10 -15.69
N THR A 95 1.52 -7.28 -16.79
CA THR A 95 2.43 -8.42 -16.95
C THR A 95 3.49 -8.46 -15.86
N GLU A 96 4.17 -7.32 -15.62
CA GLU A 96 5.17 -7.23 -14.56
C GLU A 96 4.52 -7.23 -13.18
N ALA A 97 3.31 -6.67 -13.02
CA ALA A 97 2.60 -6.69 -11.76
C ALA A 97 2.22 -8.10 -11.28
N LEU A 98 1.80 -8.99 -12.20
CA LEU A 98 1.52 -10.39 -11.89
C LEU A 98 2.80 -11.17 -11.52
N ALA A 99 3.90 -10.87 -12.20
CA ALA A 99 5.19 -11.48 -11.87
C ALA A 99 5.70 -10.98 -10.51
N LEU A 100 5.59 -9.68 -10.24
CA LEU A 100 5.91 -9.08 -8.94
C LEU A 100 5.07 -9.69 -7.81
N ALA A 101 3.76 -9.85 -8.00
CA ALA A 101 2.88 -10.46 -7.00
C ALA A 101 3.31 -11.90 -6.65
N THR A 102 3.65 -12.70 -7.67
CA THR A 102 4.15 -14.07 -7.47
C THR A 102 5.46 -14.06 -6.69
N ASP A 103 6.48 -13.38 -7.18
CA ASP A 103 7.83 -13.37 -6.59
C ASP A 103 7.83 -12.76 -5.17
N ALA A 104 7.01 -11.74 -4.92
CA ALA A 104 6.89 -11.12 -3.60
C ALA A 104 6.27 -12.09 -2.59
N ARG A 105 5.22 -12.83 -2.97
CA ARG A 105 4.60 -13.84 -2.09
C ARG A 105 5.53 -15.01 -1.81
N GLU A 106 6.27 -15.49 -2.81
CA GLU A 106 7.29 -16.53 -2.62
C GLU A 106 8.38 -16.11 -1.65
N GLN A 107 8.66 -14.81 -1.58
CA GLN A 107 9.61 -14.20 -0.64
C GLN A 107 8.98 -13.84 0.72
N GLY A 108 7.70 -14.10 0.93
CA GLY A 108 7.01 -13.89 2.20
C GLY A 108 6.42 -12.48 2.41
N PHE A 109 6.45 -11.61 1.40
CA PHE A 109 5.77 -10.31 1.49
C PHE A 109 4.26 -10.48 1.41
N ALA A 110 3.54 -9.74 2.25
CA ALA A 110 2.12 -9.47 2.02
C ALA A 110 1.96 -8.51 0.84
N LEU A 111 0.77 -8.49 0.21
CA LEU A 111 0.52 -7.67 -0.96
C LEU A 111 -0.59 -6.65 -0.70
N MET A 112 -0.37 -5.42 -1.16
CA MET A 112 -1.39 -4.40 -1.37
C MET A 112 -1.47 -4.09 -2.86
N LEU A 113 -2.68 -3.82 -3.36
CA LEU A 113 -2.90 -3.34 -4.72
C LEU A 113 -3.35 -1.89 -4.66
N GLY A 114 -2.50 -0.97 -5.11
CA GLY A 114 -2.81 0.45 -5.17
C GLY A 114 -3.07 0.94 -6.59
N CYS A 115 -3.46 2.21 -6.69
CA CYS A 115 -3.59 2.92 -7.96
C CYS A 115 -2.99 4.33 -7.88
N MET A 116 -2.91 4.98 -9.03
CA MET A 116 -2.77 6.43 -9.13
C MET A 116 -4.16 7.05 -9.30
N LEU A 117 -4.25 8.39 -9.29
CA LEU A 117 -5.42 9.08 -9.83
C LEU A 117 -5.62 8.68 -11.29
N CYS A 118 -6.71 7.99 -11.58
CA CYS A 118 -6.95 7.35 -12.86
C CYS A 118 -8.45 7.16 -13.14
N THR A 119 -8.78 6.77 -14.36
CA THR A 119 -10.15 6.41 -14.76
C THR A 119 -10.43 4.93 -14.50
N SER A 120 -11.70 4.51 -14.56
CA SER A 120 -12.09 3.09 -14.43
C SER A 120 -11.31 2.12 -15.32
N ARG A 121 -10.77 2.59 -16.45
CA ARG A 121 -9.96 1.76 -17.36
C ARG A 121 -8.71 1.18 -16.69
N ALA A 122 -8.02 1.98 -15.88
CA ALA A 122 -6.82 1.54 -15.18
C ALA A 122 -7.16 0.56 -14.06
N ILE A 123 -8.23 0.82 -13.31
CA ILE A 123 -8.72 -0.08 -12.27
C ILE A 123 -9.11 -1.43 -12.87
N SER A 124 -9.87 -1.45 -13.98
CA SER A 124 -10.21 -2.68 -14.71
C SER A 124 -8.98 -3.49 -15.09
N ALA A 125 -7.88 -2.84 -15.49
CA ALA A 125 -6.62 -3.52 -15.81
C ALA A 125 -5.93 -4.12 -14.57
N ALA A 126 -6.15 -3.56 -13.38
CA ALA A 126 -5.57 -4.03 -12.12
C ALA A 126 -6.39 -5.14 -11.44
N LEU A 127 -7.68 -5.28 -11.76
CA LEU A 127 -8.59 -6.27 -11.15
C LEU A 127 -8.06 -7.71 -11.08
N PRO A 128 -7.30 -8.24 -12.07
CA PRO A 128 -6.76 -9.61 -11.99
C PRO A 128 -5.87 -9.88 -10.77
N LEU A 129 -5.32 -8.84 -10.11
CA LEU A 129 -4.51 -8.96 -8.90
C LEU A 129 -5.33 -9.00 -7.60
N THR A 130 -6.59 -8.58 -7.63
CA THR A 130 -7.44 -8.44 -6.43
C THR A 130 -7.57 -9.71 -5.57
N PRO A 131 -7.61 -10.95 -6.11
CA PRO A 131 -7.69 -12.15 -5.26
C PRO A 131 -6.40 -12.44 -4.49
N GLN A 132 -5.30 -11.75 -4.78
CA GLN A 132 -3.97 -12.02 -4.24
C GLN A 132 -3.55 -11.07 -3.12
N VAL A 133 -4.31 -10.00 -2.87
CA VAL A 133 -3.90 -8.90 -1.98
C VAL A 133 -4.67 -8.88 -0.67
N SER A 134 -4.01 -8.38 0.38
CA SER A 134 -4.60 -8.14 1.69
C SER A 134 -5.43 -6.85 1.72
N PHE A 135 -5.02 -5.85 0.94
CA PHE A 135 -5.67 -4.55 0.83
C PHE A 135 -5.72 -4.10 -0.64
N ALA A 136 -6.82 -3.44 -1.01
CA ALA A 136 -7.01 -2.86 -2.33
C ALA A 136 -7.38 -1.39 -2.18
N ASP A 137 -6.52 -0.52 -2.70
CA ASP A 137 -6.71 0.91 -2.82
C ASP A 137 -6.88 1.28 -4.29
N LEU A 138 -8.13 1.14 -4.76
CA LEU A 138 -8.52 1.22 -6.18
C LEU A 138 -9.55 2.32 -6.43
N ASP A 139 -9.66 3.29 -5.52
CA ASP A 139 -10.71 4.31 -5.55
C ASP A 139 -10.38 5.53 -6.43
N GLY A 140 -9.24 5.51 -7.14
CA GLY A 140 -8.77 6.57 -8.04
C GLY A 140 -9.87 7.24 -8.90
N PRO A 141 -10.80 6.50 -9.52
CA PRO A 141 -11.90 7.09 -10.30
C PRO A 141 -12.84 7.99 -9.48
N THR A 142 -13.04 7.71 -8.19
CA THR A 142 -13.96 8.45 -7.32
C THR A 142 -13.46 9.86 -6.99
N TRP A 143 -12.16 10.11 -7.19
CA TRP A 143 -11.54 11.42 -7.03
C TRP A 143 -11.71 12.32 -8.27
N LEU A 144 -12.14 11.76 -9.40
CA LEU A 144 -12.41 12.52 -10.62
C LEU A 144 -13.81 13.12 -10.58
N ALA A 145 -13.95 14.37 -11.06
CA ALA A 145 -15.27 15.00 -11.18
C ALA A 145 -16.21 14.23 -12.13
N VAL A 146 -15.63 13.57 -13.14
CA VAL A 146 -16.32 12.69 -14.10
C VAL A 146 -15.38 11.55 -14.48
N ASP A 147 -15.94 10.37 -14.74
CA ASP A 147 -15.21 9.19 -15.24
C ASP A 147 -15.64 8.83 -16.68
N VAL A 148 -15.08 7.76 -17.24
CA VAL A 148 -15.41 7.21 -18.56
C VAL A 148 -16.81 6.59 -18.60
N GLU A 149 -17.33 6.30 -19.80
CA GLU A 149 -18.60 5.62 -19.99
C GLU A 149 -18.41 4.36 -20.86
N PRO A 150 -18.76 3.15 -20.36
CA PRO A 150 -19.20 2.84 -18.99
C PRO A 150 -18.05 2.94 -17.96
N ALA A 151 -18.38 3.34 -16.74
CA ALA A 151 -17.49 3.34 -15.56
C ALA A 151 -17.74 2.11 -14.68
N LEU A 152 -16.76 1.78 -13.83
CA LEU A 152 -16.95 0.88 -12.70
C LEU A 152 -17.87 1.52 -11.66
N HIS A 153 -18.63 0.70 -10.95
CA HIS A 153 -19.57 1.17 -9.94
C HIS A 153 -18.93 1.16 -8.55
N PHE A 154 -18.82 2.34 -7.95
CA PHE A 154 -18.28 2.53 -6.60
C PHE A 154 -19.37 3.02 -5.65
N THR A 155 -19.34 2.51 -4.42
CA THR A 155 -19.98 3.11 -3.25
C THR A 155 -18.93 3.32 -2.15
N THR A 156 -19.26 4.01 -1.06
CA THR A 156 -18.29 4.27 0.03
C THR A 156 -17.62 2.98 0.49
N GLY A 157 -16.31 2.87 0.25
CA GLY A 157 -15.47 1.73 0.65
C GLY A 157 -15.69 0.44 -0.16
N GLN A 158 -16.41 0.47 -1.28
CA GLN A 158 -16.75 -0.74 -2.05
C GLN A 158 -16.69 -0.50 -3.57
N LEU A 159 -16.17 -1.49 -4.28
CA LEU A 159 -16.19 -1.62 -5.74
C LEU A 159 -17.09 -2.81 -6.12
N HIS A 160 -18.07 -2.60 -6.99
CA HIS A 160 -19.00 -3.61 -7.48
C HIS A 160 -18.59 -4.09 -8.88
N LEU A 161 -18.31 -5.38 -9.03
CA LEU A 161 -17.88 -6.03 -10.28
C LEU A 161 -19.01 -6.84 -10.95
#